data_AF-A0A8J5T1R5-F1
#
_entry.id   AF-A0A8J5T1R5-F1
#
_cell.length_a   1.000
_cell.length_b   1.000
_cell.length_c   1.000
_cell.angle_alpha   90.00
_cell.angle_beta   90.00
_cell.angle_gamma   90.00
#
_symmetry.space_group_name_H-M   'P 1'
#
loop_
_entity.id
_entity.type
_entity.pdbx_description
1 polymer ?
#
loop_
_entity_poly.entity_id
_entity_poly.type
_entity_poly.pdbx_seq_one_letter_code
_entity_poly.pdbx_strand_id
1 'polypeptide(L)'
;MAQPQRVYEAWKGSNRFFFGGRLIFGPDAKSLLVSVALIAVPVAVFCVFVARHLRHHFPAYNAGYAILAIAIVFTIYVLLLLFITASQDPGIIPRASHPPEEDFHYDNLSLADTPGRLQFPRIKEVVVNGMPVKIKYCETCMIFRPPRCSHCSICNNCVERFDHHCPWVGQCIGKRNYRYFFLFVSSSSLLCIYIFAMSALYIKFLMDEDYPTVWKALKHSPASLALLIYCFICLWFVGGLTGFHTYLISTNQVGLSCEIDPYLFLLVVFFSAHLIRIFCFLCCFLPRQLYVV
;
A
#
# COMPACT_ATOMS: atom_id res chain seq x y z
N MET A 1 -21.71 -31.74 22.85
CA MET A 1 -21.54 -31.15 21.51
C MET A 1 -20.21 -30.40 21.49
N ALA A 2 -19.30 -30.73 20.58
CA ALA A 2 -18.08 -29.95 20.42
C ALA A 2 -18.46 -28.53 19.96
N GLN A 3 -17.86 -27.49 20.53
CA GLN A 3 -18.09 -26.13 20.05
C GLN A 3 -17.56 -26.00 18.61
N PRO A 4 -18.30 -25.32 17.71
CA PRO A 4 -17.82 -25.08 16.35
C PRO A 4 -16.55 -24.21 16.40
N GLN A 5 -15.48 -24.72 15.80
CA GLN A 5 -14.18 -24.04 15.74
C GLN A 5 -14.32 -22.73 14.96
N ARG A 6 -13.77 -21.63 15.49
CA ARG A 6 -13.88 -20.31 14.85
C ARG A 6 -12.90 -20.21 13.68
N VAL A 7 -13.22 -19.37 12.69
CA VAL A 7 -12.44 -19.24 11.45
C VAL A 7 -10.96 -18.89 11.72
N TYR A 8 -10.68 -18.02 12.70
CA TYR A 8 -9.29 -17.65 13.04
C TYR A 8 -8.51 -18.78 13.73
N GLU A 9 -9.19 -19.76 14.33
CA GLU A 9 -8.59 -20.90 15.02
C GLU A 9 -8.24 -22.03 14.04
N ALA A 10 -8.97 -22.12 12.93
CA ALA A 10 -8.76 -23.09 11.85
C ALA A 10 -8.05 -22.47 10.63
N TRP A 11 -7.47 -21.27 10.77
CA TRP A 11 -6.94 -20.52 9.63
C TRP A 11 -5.71 -21.19 9.03
N LYS A 12 -5.76 -21.49 7.72
CA LYS A 12 -4.67 -22.17 6.99
C LYS A 12 -3.63 -21.23 6.37
N GLY A 13 -3.92 -19.92 6.30
CA GLY A 13 -3.00 -18.92 5.75
C GLY A 13 -1.99 -18.40 6.77
N SER A 14 -1.10 -17.51 6.35
CA SER A 14 -0.02 -16.97 7.19
C SER A 14 -0.42 -15.73 8.01
N ASN A 15 -1.72 -15.41 8.07
CA ASN A 15 -2.22 -14.24 8.78
C ASN A 15 -2.21 -14.45 10.30
N ARG A 16 -2.06 -13.34 11.02
CA ARG A 16 -2.09 -13.31 12.49
C ARG A 16 -3.38 -12.62 12.94
N PHE A 17 -4.09 -13.25 13.87
CA PHE A 17 -5.37 -12.76 14.36
C PHE A 17 -5.24 -12.26 15.79
N PHE A 18 -5.88 -11.13 16.09
CA PHE A 18 -5.94 -10.55 17.43
C PHE A 18 -7.39 -10.23 17.81
N PHE A 19 -7.64 -10.10 19.12
CA PHE A 19 -8.95 -9.78 19.69
C PHE A 19 -10.08 -10.70 19.19
N GLY A 20 -9.83 -12.02 19.19
CA GLY A 20 -10.81 -13.00 18.74
C GLY A 20 -11.13 -12.93 17.24
N GLY A 21 -10.15 -12.53 16.43
CA GLY A 21 -10.29 -12.44 14.97
C GLY A 21 -10.76 -11.10 14.43
N ARG A 22 -10.94 -10.08 15.28
CA ARG A 22 -11.37 -8.73 14.85
C ARG A 22 -10.27 -7.97 14.10
N LEU A 23 -9.01 -8.23 14.43
CA LEU A 23 -7.87 -7.69 13.71
C LEU A 23 -7.13 -8.81 12.99
N ILE A 24 -6.79 -8.55 11.73
CA ILE A 24 -6.15 -9.49 10.82
C ILE A 24 -4.92 -8.81 10.26
N PHE A 25 -3.76 -9.30 10.66
CA PHE A 25 -2.47 -8.83 10.18
C PHE A 25 -1.84 -9.83 9.23
N GLY A 26 -0.99 -9.35 8.32
CA GLY A 26 -0.18 -10.24 7.50
C GLY A 26 1.02 -10.81 8.28
N PRO A 27 1.78 -11.73 7.66
CA PRO A 27 2.92 -12.36 8.31
C PRO A 27 4.04 -11.36 8.67
N ASP A 28 4.14 -10.27 7.92
CA ASP A 28 5.17 -9.25 8.04
C ASP A 28 4.82 -8.12 9.00
N ALA A 29 3.76 -8.24 9.80
CA ALA A 29 3.25 -7.15 10.66
C ALA A 29 4.28 -6.50 11.60
N LYS A 30 5.42 -7.14 11.87
CA LYS A 30 6.54 -6.54 12.61
C LYS A 30 7.15 -5.33 11.87
N SER A 31 7.10 -5.31 10.55
CA SER A 31 7.57 -4.18 9.73
C SER A 31 6.81 -2.88 10.00
N LEU A 32 5.60 -2.97 10.57
CA LEU A 32 4.83 -1.80 10.98
C LEU A 32 5.59 -0.92 11.97
N LEU A 33 6.42 -1.50 12.84
CA LEU A 33 7.25 -0.73 13.77
C LEU A 33 8.23 0.19 13.03
N VAL A 34 8.76 -0.29 11.89
CA VAL A 34 9.65 0.50 11.03
C VAL A 34 8.87 1.65 10.40
N SER A 35 7.70 1.38 9.82
CA SER A 35 6.86 2.43 9.22
C SER A 35 6.39 3.48 10.24
N VAL A 36 6.01 3.05 11.44
CA VAL A 36 5.67 3.96 12.55
C VAL A 36 6.88 4.82 12.93
N ALA A 37 8.08 4.23 13.05
CA ALA A 37 9.29 4.98 13.36
C ALA A 37 9.66 5.98 12.25
N LEU A 38 9.56 5.59 10.98
CA LEU A 38 9.80 6.46 9.82
C LEU A 38 8.84 7.67 9.79
N ILE A 39 7.65 7.56 10.35
CA ILE A 39 6.71 8.68 10.44
C ILE A 39 6.94 9.48 11.73
N ALA A 40 7.01 8.82 12.88
CA ALA A 40 7.02 9.47 14.19
C ALA A 40 8.35 10.19 14.50
N VAL A 41 9.50 9.63 14.11
CA VAL A 41 10.81 10.22 14.39
C VAL A 41 11.00 11.59 13.70
N PRO A 42 10.81 11.75 12.37
CA PRO A 42 10.96 13.06 11.74
C PRO A 42 9.93 14.07 12.26
N VAL A 43 8.71 13.64 12.61
CA VAL A 43 7.71 14.51 13.25
C VAL A 43 8.21 14.97 14.63
N ALA A 44 8.76 14.08 15.45
CA ALA A 44 9.30 14.43 16.75
C ALA A 44 10.48 15.41 16.63
N VAL A 45 11.39 15.18 15.69
CA VAL A 45 12.50 16.10 15.37
C VAL A 45 11.94 17.46 14.95
N PHE A 46 10.95 17.48 14.07
CA PHE A 46 10.26 18.71 13.65
C PHE A 46 9.63 19.45 14.85
N CYS A 47 8.89 18.74 15.71
CA CYS A 47 8.25 19.34 16.89
C CYS A 47 9.26 19.97 17.85
N VAL A 48 10.40 19.31 18.09
CA VAL A 48 11.43 19.76 19.04
C VAL A 48 12.27 20.90 18.47
N PHE A 49 12.75 20.77 17.23
CA PHE A 49 13.76 21.66 16.67
C PHE A 49 13.22 22.75 15.75
N VAL A 50 12.03 22.59 15.17
CA VAL A 50 11.45 23.54 14.21
C VAL A 50 10.20 24.20 14.79
N ALA A 51 9.15 23.42 15.07
CA ALA A 51 7.88 23.94 15.53
C ALA A 51 7.98 24.69 16.87
N ARG A 52 8.87 24.25 17.77
CA ARG A 52 9.16 24.95 19.03
C ARG A 52 9.67 26.37 18.81
N HIS A 53 10.56 26.59 17.85
CA HIS A 53 11.11 27.91 17.53
C HIS A 53 10.09 28.77 16.79
N LEU A 54 9.41 28.20 15.79
CA LEU A 54 8.32 28.88 15.07
C LEU A 54 7.19 29.34 16.00
N ARG A 55 6.93 28.62 17.11
CA ARG A 55 5.94 29.02 18.11
C ARG A 55 6.19 30.42 18.65
N HIS A 56 7.44 30.76 18.92
CA HIS A 56 7.82 32.05 19.50
C HIS A 56 7.75 33.19 18.47
N HIS A 57 7.90 32.87 17.19
CA HIS A 57 7.86 33.84 16.10
C HIS A 57 6.42 34.26 15.73
N PHE A 58 5.41 33.42 16.05
CA PHE A 58 3.98 33.72 15.83
C PHE A 58 3.17 33.76 17.14
N PRO A 59 3.40 34.75 18.03
CA PRO A 59 2.68 34.85 19.29
C PRO A 59 1.23 35.35 19.13
N ALA A 60 0.93 36.06 18.04
CA ALA A 60 -0.40 36.57 17.78
C ALA A 60 -1.42 35.42 17.62
N TYR A 61 -2.54 35.51 18.35
CA TYR A 61 -3.67 34.59 18.27
C TYR A 61 -3.34 33.10 18.51
N ASN A 62 -2.28 32.79 19.26
CA ASN A 62 -1.79 31.42 19.47
C ASN A 62 -1.45 30.66 18.16
N ALA A 63 -1.19 31.38 17.06
CA ALA A 63 -0.92 30.78 15.75
C ALA A 63 0.30 29.84 15.79
N GLY A 64 1.31 30.16 16.59
CA GLY A 64 2.47 29.29 16.82
C GLY A 64 2.13 27.92 17.44
N TYR A 65 1.11 27.85 18.30
CA TYR A 65 0.63 26.58 18.88
C TYR A 65 -0.18 25.78 17.86
N ALA A 66 -0.86 26.44 16.92
CA ALA A 66 -1.59 25.76 15.85
C ALA A 66 -0.66 24.94 14.96
N ILE A 67 0.56 25.41 14.66
CA ILE A 67 1.57 24.65 13.89
C ILE A 67 1.87 23.30 14.57
N LEU A 68 2.15 23.33 15.87
CA LEU A 68 2.43 22.12 16.64
C LEU A 68 1.21 21.19 16.71
N ALA A 69 0.02 21.74 16.98
CA ALA A 69 -1.22 20.98 17.10
C ALA A 69 -1.58 20.29 15.78
N ILE A 70 -1.48 21.00 14.65
CA ILE A 70 -1.72 20.44 13.30
C ILE A 70 -0.77 19.28 13.04
N ALA A 71 0.52 19.43 13.33
CA ALA A 71 1.51 18.37 13.11
C ALA A 71 1.18 17.09 13.89
N ILE A 72 0.84 17.24 15.18
CA ILE A 72 0.51 16.12 16.07
C ILE A 72 -0.79 15.44 15.64
N VAL A 73 -1.87 16.21 15.45
CA VAL A 73 -3.18 15.67 15.04
C VAL A 73 -3.07 14.97 13.69
N PHE A 74 -2.36 15.57 12.73
CA PHE A 74 -2.22 14.98 11.41
C PHE A 74 -1.37 13.71 11.43
N THR A 75 -0.35 13.65 12.28
CA THR A 75 0.46 12.44 12.49
C THR A 75 -0.36 11.32 13.12
N ILE A 76 -1.19 11.62 14.14
CA ILE A 76 -2.12 10.64 14.71
C ILE A 76 -3.06 10.10 13.63
N TYR A 77 -3.62 10.98 12.79
CA TYR A 77 -4.47 10.57 11.68
C TYR A 77 -3.76 9.63 10.70
N VAL A 78 -2.53 9.95 10.29
CA VAL A 78 -1.72 9.10 9.40
C VAL A 78 -1.43 7.73 10.04
N LEU A 79 -1.05 7.70 11.32
CA LEU A 79 -0.78 6.45 12.04
C LEU A 79 -2.04 5.59 12.23
N LEU A 80 -3.21 6.21 12.44
CA LEU A 80 -4.49 5.50 12.47
C LEU A 80 -4.82 4.87 11.11
N LEU A 81 -4.60 5.59 10.01
CA LEU A 81 -4.81 5.04 8.67
C LEU A 81 -3.86 3.87 8.37
N LEU A 82 -2.58 3.97 8.77
CA LEU A 82 -1.62 2.87 8.68
C LEU A 82 -2.13 1.64 9.46
N PHE A 83 -2.53 1.84 10.71
CA PHE A 83 -3.04 0.78 11.57
C PHE A 83 -4.30 0.12 11.01
N ILE A 84 -5.28 0.90 10.55
CA ILE A 84 -6.50 0.37 9.92
C ILE A 84 -6.14 -0.43 8.67
N THR A 85 -5.28 0.10 7.80
CA THR A 85 -4.88 -0.60 6.58
C THR A 85 -4.21 -1.95 6.88
N ALA A 86 -3.37 -2.00 7.91
CA ALA A 86 -2.59 -3.18 8.28
C ALA A 86 -3.39 -4.25 9.02
N SER A 87 -4.38 -3.84 9.79
CA SER A 87 -5.16 -4.71 10.69
C SER A 87 -6.51 -5.15 10.11
N GLN A 88 -6.87 -4.66 8.92
CA GLN A 88 -8.11 -5.01 8.26
C GLN A 88 -7.92 -6.16 7.27
N ASP A 89 -8.95 -7.01 7.13
CA ASP A 89 -9.05 -7.97 6.04
C ASP A 89 -8.90 -7.26 4.68
N PRO A 90 -7.92 -7.64 3.83
CA PRO A 90 -7.76 -7.06 2.50
C PRO A 90 -8.85 -7.51 1.51
N GLY A 91 -9.64 -8.53 1.85
CA GLY A 91 -10.61 -9.18 0.97
C GLY A 91 -10.22 -10.62 0.69
N ILE A 92 -9.83 -11.37 1.73
CA ILE A 92 -9.42 -12.76 1.59
C ILE A 92 -10.62 -13.63 1.16
N ILE A 93 -10.42 -14.43 0.12
CA ILE A 93 -11.43 -15.37 -0.36
C ILE A 93 -11.28 -16.69 0.40
N PRO A 94 -12.35 -17.20 1.04
CA PRO A 94 -12.31 -18.46 1.75
C PRO A 94 -11.84 -19.60 0.85
N ARG A 95 -11.04 -20.50 1.42
CA ARG A 95 -10.60 -21.73 0.75
C ARG A 95 -11.77 -22.70 0.64
N ALA A 96 -11.88 -23.40 -0.48
CA ALA A 96 -12.81 -24.52 -0.57
C ALA A 96 -12.30 -25.70 0.26
N SER A 97 -13.20 -26.58 0.72
CA SER A 97 -12.85 -27.84 1.39
C SER A 97 -12.49 -28.95 0.40
N HIS A 98 -13.00 -28.84 -0.83
CA HIS A 98 -12.83 -29.78 -1.93
C HIS A 98 -12.80 -28.96 -3.25
N PRO A 99 -12.13 -29.47 -4.30
CA PRO A 99 -12.17 -28.84 -5.61
C PRO A 99 -13.62 -28.69 -6.12
N PRO A 100 -13.94 -27.64 -6.90
CA PRO A 100 -15.27 -27.47 -7.48
C PRO A 100 -15.66 -28.69 -8.32
N GLU A 101 -16.80 -29.31 -8.00
CA GLU A 101 -17.30 -30.53 -8.66
C GLU A 101 -17.90 -30.25 -10.07
N GLU A 102 -18.35 -29.02 -10.31
CA GLU A 102 -19.10 -28.65 -11.53
C GLU A 102 -18.26 -28.56 -12.83
N ASP A 103 -16.93 -28.70 -12.75
CA ASP A 103 -16.04 -28.62 -13.93
C ASP A 103 -15.49 -29.99 -14.38
N PHE A 104 -15.99 -31.11 -13.83
CA PHE A 104 -15.71 -32.47 -14.33
C PHE A 104 -16.63 -32.86 -15.51
N HIS A 105 -16.94 -31.93 -16.41
CA HIS A 105 -17.55 -32.34 -17.68
C HIS A 105 -16.52 -33.14 -18.48
N TYR A 106 -16.85 -34.41 -18.71
CA TYR A 106 -16.16 -35.37 -19.57
C TYR A 106 -16.23 -34.99 -21.06
N ASP A 107 -16.17 -33.70 -21.38
CA ASP A 107 -16.18 -33.21 -22.76
C ASP A 107 -14.75 -33.25 -23.30
N ASN A 108 -14.21 -34.47 -23.40
CA ASN A 108 -13.21 -34.92 -24.37
C ASN A 108 -12.90 -36.41 -24.13
N LEU A 109 -13.94 -37.25 -24.10
CA LEU A 109 -13.81 -38.66 -24.49
C LEU A 109 -13.75 -38.73 -26.03
N SER A 110 -12.73 -38.11 -26.62
CA SER A 110 -12.37 -38.33 -28.01
C SER A 110 -10.87 -38.58 -28.09
N LEU A 111 -10.54 -39.88 -28.10
CA LEU A 111 -9.36 -40.49 -28.71
C LEU A 111 -7.99 -39.96 -28.25
N ALA A 112 -7.57 -40.36 -27.04
CA ALA A 112 -6.15 -40.61 -26.78
C ALA A 112 -5.99 -41.64 -25.67
N ASP A 113 -5.50 -42.80 -26.07
CA ASP A 113 -5.11 -43.94 -25.25
C ASP A 113 -3.95 -43.56 -24.32
N THR A 114 -4.25 -43.08 -23.11
CA THR A 114 -3.26 -43.03 -22.01
C THR A 114 -3.95 -43.14 -20.65
N PRO A 115 -3.77 -44.25 -19.91
CA PRO A 115 -4.31 -44.37 -18.56
C PRO A 115 -3.47 -43.50 -17.62
N GLY A 116 -4.09 -42.52 -16.94
CA GLY A 116 -3.56 -42.03 -15.66
C GLY A 116 -3.43 -40.53 -15.39
N ARG A 117 -3.99 -39.60 -16.18
CA ARG A 117 -4.10 -38.19 -15.71
C ARG A 117 -5.39 -37.53 -16.19
N LEU A 118 -6.42 -37.54 -15.33
CA LEU A 118 -7.49 -36.54 -15.39
C LEU A 118 -6.84 -35.15 -15.30
N GLN A 119 -6.71 -34.46 -16.44
CA GLN A 119 -6.20 -33.08 -16.47
C GLN A 119 -7.33 -32.14 -16.07
N PHE A 120 -7.31 -31.69 -14.82
CA PHE A 120 -8.22 -30.64 -14.36
C PHE A 120 -7.97 -29.35 -15.16
N PRO A 121 -8.99 -28.75 -15.81
CA PRO A 121 -8.81 -27.53 -16.59
C PRO A 121 -8.33 -26.41 -15.66
N ARG A 122 -7.10 -25.94 -15.88
CA ARG A 122 -6.48 -24.88 -15.06
C ARG A 122 -7.04 -23.49 -15.37
N ILE A 123 -7.81 -23.37 -16.44
CA ILE A 123 -8.44 -22.13 -16.92
C ILE A 123 -9.91 -22.41 -17.19
N LYS A 124 -10.78 -21.53 -16.72
CA LYS A 124 -12.22 -21.51 -17.00
C LYS A 124 -12.59 -20.15 -17.58
N GLU A 125 -13.52 -20.11 -18.52
CA GLU A 125 -14.05 -18.85 -19.04
C GLU A 125 -15.36 -18.51 -18.32
N VAL A 126 -15.47 -17.26 -17.86
CA VAL A 126 -16.67 -16.73 -17.20
C VAL A 126 -17.06 -15.42 -17.85
N VAL A 127 -18.36 -15.22 -18.06
CA VAL A 127 -18.87 -13.97 -18.63
C VAL A 127 -19.05 -12.95 -17.52
N VAL A 128 -18.42 -11.79 -17.65
CA VAL A 128 -18.54 -10.65 -16.73
C VAL A 128 -18.96 -9.43 -17.53
N ASN A 129 -20.13 -8.85 -17.23
CA ASN A 129 -20.70 -7.73 -17.98
C ASN A 129 -20.78 -7.98 -19.51
N GLY A 130 -21.13 -9.20 -19.91
CA GLY A 130 -21.23 -9.58 -21.32
C GLY A 130 -19.89 -9.89 -22.01
N MET A 131 -18.76 -9.74 -21.33
CA MET A 131 -17.42 -10.03 -21.87
C MET A 131 -16.89 -11.35 -21.29
N PRO A 132 -16.37 -12.28 -22.12
CA PRO A 132 -15.73 -13.49 -21.62
C PRO A 132 -14.38 -13.17 -20.98
N VAL A 133 -14.16 -13.67 -19.76
CA VAL A 133 -12.93 -13.48 -18.99
C VAL A 133 -12.37 -14.84 -18.57
N LYS A 134 -11.10 -15.08 -18.86
CA LYS A 134 -10.38 -16.29 -18.44
C LYS A 134 -9.97 -16.18 -16.97
N ILE A 135 -10.45 -17.09 -16.14
CA ILE A 135 -10.08 -17.25 -14.74
C ILE A 135 -9.19 -18.47 -14.53
N LYS A 136 -8.27 -18.39 -13.58
CA LYS A 136 -7.26 -19.43 -13.33
C LYS A 136 -7.55 -20.16 -12.02
N TYR A 137 -7.38 -21.47 -12.00
CA TYR A 137 -7.47 -22.26 -10.78
C TYR A 137 -6.31 -21.94 -9.80
N CYS A 138 -6.58 -22.03 -8.50
CA CYS A 138 -5.60 -21.95 -7.44
C CYS A 138 -5.59 -23.26 -6.66
N GLU A 139 -4.54 -24.06 -6.82
CA GLU A 139 -4.40 -25.37 -6.17
C GLU A 139 -4.36 -25.24 -4.64
N THR A 140 -3.68 -24.22 -4.11
CA THR A 140 -3.55 -23.97 -2.66
C THR A 140 -4.89 -23.67 -1.98
N CYS A 141 -5.76 -22.88 -2.62
CA CYS A 141 -7.05 -22.48 -2.05
C CYS A 141 -8.22 -23.33 -2.56
N MET A 142 -7.96 -24.21 -3.53
CA MET A 142 -8.93 -25.06 -4.21
C MET A 142 -10.12 -24.30 -4.81
N ILE A 143 -9.85 -23.14 -5.42
CA ILE A 143 -10.87 -22.31 -6.05
C ILE A 143 -10.45 -21.88 -7.45
N PHE A 144 -11.42 -21.71 -8.35
CA PHE A 144 -11.22 -20.83 -9.49
C PHE A 144 -11.21 -19.39 -9.00
N ARG A 145 -10.09 -18.69 -9.25
CA ARG A 145 -9.92 -17.31 -8.77
C ARG A 145 -10.94 -16.41 -9.44
N PRO A 146 -11.80 -15.69 -8.70
CA PRO A 146 -12.68 -14.71 -9.30
C PRO A 146 -11.91 -13.66 -10.12
N PRO A 147 -12.55 -12.97 -11.06
CA PRO A 147 -11.91 -11.90 -11.82
C PRO A 147 -11.17 -10.92 -10.90
N ARG A 148 -9.92 -10.60 -11.26
CA ARG A 148 -9.00 -9.73 -10.48
C ARG A 148 -8.56 -10.29 -9.12
N CYS A 149 -8.81 -11.57 -8.82
CA CYS A 149 -8.25 -12.24 -7.65
C CYS A 149 -6.88 -12.85 -7.97
N SER A 150 -5.92 -12.65 -7.07
CA SER A 150 -4.61 -13.29 -7.14
C SER A 150 -4.26 -13.96 -5.82
N HIS A 151 -3.47 -15.03 -5.90
CA HIS A 151 -2.94 -15.71 -4.73
C HIS A 151 -1.64 -15.03 -4.30
N CYS A 152 -1.58 -14.54 -3.07
CA CYS A 152 -0.35 -14.08 -2.45
C CYS A 152 0.32 -15.27 -1.76
N SER A 153 1.53 -15.65 -2.20
CA SER A 153 2.30 -16.73 -1.59
C SER A 153 2.80 -16.38 -0.17
N ILE A 154 3.07 -15.10 0.12
CA ILE A 154 3.53 -14.66 1.45
C ILE A 154 2.40 -14.83 2.47
N CYS A 155 1.26 -14.18 2.24
CA CYS A 155 0.09 -14.32 3.09
C CYS A 155 -0.55 -15.71 2.99
N ASN A 156 -0.18 -16.48 1.96
CA ASN A 156 -0.74 -17.78 1.62
C ASN A 156 -2.27 -17.70 1.56
N ASN A 157 -2.81 -16.81 0.72
CA ASN A 157 -4.25 -16.61 0.57
C ASN A 157 -4.59 -15.98 -0.79
N CYS A 158 -5.78 -16.31 -1.32
CA CYS A 158 -6.36 -15.60 -2.45
C CYS A 158 -7.02 -14.30 -1.97
N VAL A 159 -6.74 -13.18 -2.62
CA VAL A 159 -7.25 -11.85 -2.25
C VAL A 159 -8.05 -11.25 -3.42
N GLU A 160 -9.26 -10.78 -3.13
CA GLU A 160 -10.14 -10.13 -4.09
C GLU A 160 -9.61 -8.74 -4.51
N ARG A 161 -9.61 -8.47 -5.82
CA ARG A 161 -8.99 -7.27 -6.41
C ARG A 161 -7.59 -7.01 -5.83
N PHE A 162 -6.77 -8.05 -5.83
CA PHE A 162 -5.41 -7.99 -5.30
C PHE A 162 -4.62 -6.93 -6.05
N ASP A 163 -4.00 -6.03 -5.29
CA ASP A 163 -3.09 -5.01 -5.82
C ASP A 163 -1.65 -5.48 -5.62
N HIS A 164 -1.19 -5.57 -4.36
CA HIS A 164 0.13 -6.07 -4.01
C HIS A 164 0.21 -6.55 -2.57
N HIS A 165 1.32 -7.19 -2.21
CA HIS A 165 1.70 -7.38 -0.80
C HIS A 165 2.63 -6.25 -0.38
N CYS A 166 2.22 -5.44 0.59
CA CYS A 166 2.97 -4.25 0.99
C CYS A 166 3.86 -4.57 2.20
N PRO A 167 5.20 -4.57 2.08
CA PRO A 167 6.07 -4.81 3.23
C PRO A 167 6.00 -3.69 4.26
N TRP A 168 5.70 -2.45 3.87
CA TRP A 168 5.59 -1.30 4.78
C TRP A 168 4.33 -1.35 5.67
N VAL A 169 3.26 -1.98 5.18
CA VAL A 169 2.02 -2.23 5.92
C VAL A 169 2.04 -3.63 6.56
N GLY A 170 2.88 -4.53 6.03
CA GLY A 170 3.00 -5.91 6.50
C GLY A 170 1.79 -6.80 6.16
N GLN A 171 1.03 -6.45 5.12
CA GLN A 171 -0.24 -7.10 4.73
C GLN A 171 -0.49 -6.91 3.23
N CYS A 172 -1.34 -7.76 2.64
CA CYS A 172 -1.85 -7.54 1.29
C CYS A 172 -2.71 -6.27 1.20
N ILE A 173 -2.64 -5.59 0.07
CA ILE A 173 -3.55 -4.52 -0.34
C ILE A 173 -4.52 -5.12 -1.35
N GLY A 174 -5.80 -5.02 -1.05
CA GLY A 174 -6.88 -5.57 -1.87
C GLY A 174 -8.15 -4.75 -1.71
N LYS A 175 -9.26 -5.27 -2.24
CA LYS A 175 -10.54 -4.55 -2.33
C LYS A 175 -10.97 -3.85 -1.04
N ARG A 176 -10.85 -4.52 0.11
CA ARG A 176 -11.45 -4.04 1.37
C ARG A 176 -10.61 -2.96 2.06
N ASN A 177 -9.28 -3.01 1.94
CA ASN A 177 -8.36 -2.07 2.60
C ASN A 177 -7.73 -1.02 1.66
N TYR A 178 -7.90 -1.14 0.34
CA TYR A 178 -7.34 -0.21 -0.65
C TYR A 178 -7.65 1.26 -0.38
N ARG A 179 -8.90 1.58 0.04
CA ARG A 179 -9.28 2.97 0.36
C ARG A 179 -8.43 3.57 1.49
N TYR A 180 -8.12 2.78 2.51
CA TYR A 180 -7.34 3.23 3.66
C TYR A 180 -5.87 3.30 3.32
N PHE A 181 -5.38 2.37 2.49
CA PHE A 181 -4.04 2.43 1.93
C PHE A 181 -3.83 3.72 1.13
N PHE A 182 -4.76 4.06 0.23
CA PHE A 182 -4.67 5.28 -0.57
C PHE A 182 -4.71 6.54 0.31
N LEU A 183 -5.62 6.60 1.29
CA LEU A 183 -5.69 7.69 2.25
C LEU A 183 -4.41 7.79 3.08
N PHE A 184 -3.83 6.66 3.50
CA PHE A 184 -2.57 6.61 4.25
C PHE A 184 -1.41 7.19 3.42
N VAL A 185 -1.22 6.73 2.18
CA VAL A 185 -0.12 7.16 1.32
C VAL A 185 -0.27 8.65 0.93
N SER A 186 -1.47 9.08 0.56
CA SER A 186 -1.74 10.49 0.23
C SER A 186 -1.59 11.43 1.43
N SER A 187 -2.12 11.05 2.61
CA SER A 187 -1.98 11.85 3.82
C SER A 187 -0.54 11.88 4.33
N SER A 188 0.23 10.80 4.16
CA SER A 188 1.67 10.78 4.45
C SER A 188 2.45 11.75 3.56
N SER A 189 2.11 11.82 2.26
CA SER A 189 2.68 12.81 1.34
C SER A 189 2.36 14.23 1.79
N LEU A 190 1.11 14.51 2.17
CA LEU A 190 0.69 15.82 2.66
C LEU A 190 1.39 16.21 3.98
N LEU A 191 1.53 15.27 4.92
CA LEU A 191 2.30 15.48 6.15
C LEU A 191 3.76 15.80 5.85
N CYS A 192 4.35 15.11 4.87
CA CYS A 192 5.71 15.36 4.41
C CYS A 192 5.86 16.75 3.77
N ILE A 193 4.93 17.17 2.91
CA ILE A 193 4.88 18.53 2.35
C ILE A 193 4.78 19.58 3.46
N TYR A 194 3.92 19.33 4.45
CA TYR A 194 3.73 20.23 5.60
C TYR A 194 5.03 20.42 6.39
N ILE A 195 5.71 19.32 6.76
CA ILE A 195 6.99 19.38 7.49
C ILE A 195 8.07 20.07 6.65
N PHE A 196 8.14 19.77 5.35
CA PHE A 196 9.08 20.42 4.44
C PHE A 196 8.85 21.92 4.38
N ALA A 197 7.60 22.36 4.16
CA ALA A 197 7.24 23.77 4.05
C ALA A 197 7.53 24.54 5.35
N MET A 198 7.17 23.98 6.50
CA MET A 198 7.42 24.61 7.80
C MET A 198 8.92 24.64 8.15
N SER A 199 9.69 23.62 7.77
CA SER A 199 11.15 23.62 7.95
C SER A 199 11.83 24.65 7.03
N ALA A 200 11.37 24.79 5.78
CA ALA A 200 11.85 25.83 4.87
C ALA A 200 11.51 27.24 5.36
N LEU A 201 10.29 27.42 5.90
CA LEU A 201 9.86 28.68 6.51
C LEU A 201 10.74 29.05 7.71
N TYR A 202 11.10 28.08 8.55
CA TYR A 202 12.01 28.32 9.67
C TYR A 202 13.42 28.75 9.21
N ILE A 203 13.96 28.12 8.17
CA ILE A 203 15.23 28.56 7.56
C ILE A 203 15.12 29.98 7.02
N LYS A 204 14.00 30.35 6.40
CA LYS A 204 13.75 31.72 5.93
C LYS A 204 13.81 32.72 7.11
N PHE A 205 13.14 32.44 8.22
CA PHE A 205 13.20 33.33 9.39
C PHE A 205 14.61 33.48 9.96
N LEU A 206 15.38 32.39 10.04
CA LEU A 206 16.78 32.49 10.44
C LEU A 206 17.60 33.39 9.50
N MET A 207 17.27 33.39 8.21
CA MET A 207 17.94 34.27 7.24
C MET A 207 17.56 35.74 7.40
N ASP A 208 16.30 36.01 7.71
CA ASP A 208 15.77 37.36 7.89
C ASP A 208 16.27 38.01 9.19
N GLU A 209 16.64 37.22 10.21
CA GLU A 209 17.15 37.70 11.50
C GLU A 209 18.68 37.86 11.53
N ASP A 210 19.43 36.76 11.63
CA ASP A 210 20.86 36.79 12.00
C ASP A 210 21.80 36.08 10.99
N TYR A 211 21.24 35.34 10.03
CA TYR A 211 22.01 34.47 9.14
C TYR A 211 21.83 34.82 7.66
N PRO A 212 22.52 35.85 7.11
CA PRO A 212 22.21 36.47 5.80
C PRO A 212 22.35 35.56 4.57
N THR A 213 22.80 34.31 4.74
CA THR A 213 22.87 33.32 3.66
C THR A 213 22.25 32.00 4.07
N VAL A 214 21.58 31.32 3.11
CA VAL A 214 20.96 30.00 3.30
C VAL A 214 21.94 29.01 3.94
N TRP A 215 23.21 29.00 3.49
CA TRP A 215 24.24 28.11 4.01
C TRP A 215 24.54 28.34 5.49
N LYS A 216 24.54 29.60 5.96
CA LYS A 216 24.74 29.91 7.38
C LYS A 216 23.54 29.47 8.21
N ALA A 217 22.32 29.74 7.73
CA ALA A 217 21.09 29.31 8.39
C ALA A 217 20.98 27.78 8.50
N LEU A 218 21.30 27.05 7.43
CA LEU A 218 21.33 25.57 7.42
C LEU A 218 22.40 24.99 8.35
N LYS A 219 23.58 25.63 8.43
CA LYS A 219 24.62 25.23 9.40
C LYS A 219 24.20 25.46 10.84
N HIS A 220 23.42 26.52 11.09
CA HIS A 220 22.88 26.80 12.42
C HIS A 220 21.81 25.79 12.83
N SER A 221 20.95 25.35 11.90
CA SER A 221 19.91 24.35 12.15
C SER A 221 20.12 23.05 11.35
N PRO A 222 21.05 22.17 11.76
CA PRO A 222 21.29 20.90 11.08
C PRO A 222 20.06 19.97 11.10
N ALA A 223 19.21 20.08 12.12
CA ALA A 223 17.94 19.34 12.19
C ALA A 223 17.00 19.72 11.03
N SER A 224 16.87 21.01 10.71
CA SER A 224 16.05 21.47 9.59
C SER A 224 16.62 21.02 8.25
N LEU A 225 17.95 21.03 8.09
CA LEU A 225 18.60 20.46 6.91
C LEU A 225 18.29 18.96 6.76
N ALA A 226 18.42 18.19 7.84
CA ALA A 226 18.10 16.77 7.83
C ALA A 226 16.63 16.50 7.48
N LEU A 227 15.69 17.29 8.02
CA LEU A 227 14.27 17.21 7.69
C LEU A 227 13.99 17.56 6.22
N LEU A 228 14.60 18.61 5.68
CA LEU A 228 14.44 19.00 4.28
C LEU A 228 14.93 17.91 3.33
N ILE A 229 16.10 17.32 3.60
CA ILE A 229 16.64 16.20 2.81
C ILE A 229 15.73 14.97 2.94
N TYR A 230 15.36 14.60 4.17
CA TYR A 230 14.48 13.46 4.43
C TYR A 230 13.13 13.61 3.71
N CYS A 231 12.48 14.77 3.86
CA CYS A 231 11.20 15.05 3.22
C CYS A 231 11.31 15.07 1.70
N PHE A 232 12.39 15.61 1.12
CA PHE A 232 12.63 15.57 -0.32
C PHE A 232 12.69 14.12 -0.84
N ILE A 233 13.47 13.26 -0.17
CA ILE A 233 13.59 11.83 -0.52
C ILE A 233 12.23 11.13 -0.36
N CYS A 234 11.55 11.35 0.76
CA CYS A 234 10.24 10.74 1.01
C CYS A 234 9.16 11.20 0.02
N LEU A 235 9.15 12.48 -0.38
CA LEU A 235 8.22 12.97 -1.40
C LEU A 235 8.47 12.35 -2.77
N TRP A 236 9.73 12.09 -3.11
CA TRP A 236 10.06 11.38 -4.35
C TRP A 236 9.38 10.01 -4.40
N PHE A 237 9.46 9.25 -3.31
CA PHE A 237 8.90 7.89 -3.25
C PHE A 237 7.40 7.87 -2.95
N VAL A 238 6.97 8.44 -1.82
CA VAL A 238 5.59 8.39 -1.34
C VAL A 238 4.68 9.32 -2.15
N GLY A 239 5.19 10.49 -2.54
CA GLY A 239 4.48 11.41 -3.43
C GLY A 239 4.32 10.85 -4.84
N GLY A 240 5.38 10.24 -5.38
CA GLY A 240 5.31 9.52 -6.67
C GLY A 240 4.29 8.37 -6.65
N LEU A 241 4.28 7.57 -5.58
CA LEU A 241 3.28 6.51 -5.37
C LEU A 241 1.86 7.07 -5.27
N THR A 242 1.67 8.19 -4.57
CA THR A 242 0.38 8.88 -4.48
C THR A 242 -0.12 9.30 -5.86
N GLY A 243 0.75 9.90 -6.68
CA GLY A 243 0.43 10.30 -8.05
C GLY A 243 0.04 9.10 -8.93
N PHE A 244 0.80 8.01 -8.85
CA PHE A 244 0.52 6.77 -9.57
C PHE A 244 -0.87 6.19 -9.22
N HIS A 245 -1.18 6.02 -7.94
CA HIS A 245 -2.49 5.49 -7.55
C HIS A 245 -3.64 6.47 -7.87
N THR A 246 -3.39 7.78 -7.82
CA THR A 246 -4.37 8.79 -8.25
C THR A 246 -4.69 8.63 -9.73
N TYR A 247 -3.69 8.42 -10.57
CA TYR A 247 -3.87 8.14 -12.00
C TYR A 247 -4.67 6.85 -12.24
N LEU A 248 -4.36 5.76 -11.53
CA LEU A 248 -5.11 4.49 -11.65
C LEU A 248 -6.59 4.64 -11.27
N ILE A 249 -6.87 5.45 -10.24
CA ILE A 249 -8.24 5.75 -9.80
C ILE A 249 -8.94 6.64 -10.83
N SER A 250 -8.30 7.71 -11.32
CA SER A 250 -8.91 8.66 -12.25
C SER A 250 -9.19 8.06 -13.62
N THR A 251 -8.40 7.09 -14.06
CA THR A 251 -8.60 6.39 -15.34
C THR A 251 -9.50 5.17 -15.21
N ASN A 252 -10.07 4.92 -14.03
CA ASN A 252 -10.88 3.75 -13.69
C ASN A 252 -10.26 2.43 -14.20
N GLN A 253 -8.93 2.32 -14.24
CA GLN A 253 -8.23 1.06 -14.54
C GLN A 253 -8.49 0.01 -13.42
N VAL A 254 -9.10 0.46 -12.32
CA VAL A 254 -9.72 -0.38 -11.29
C VAL A 254 -11.08 -1.00 -11.68
N GLY A 255 -11.63 -0.64 -12.83
CA GLY A 255 -12.88 -1.14 -13.42
C GLY A 255 -12.63 -1.75 -14.80
N LEU A 256 -12.85 -3.07 -14.90
CA LEU A 256 -13.08 -3.85 -16.12
C LEU A 256 -12.76 -3.15 -17.46
N SER A 257 -11.51 -3.22 -17.93
CA SER A 257 -11.06 -3.32 -19.33
C SER A 257 -9.71 -2.63 -19.57
N CYS A 258 -9.04 -3.13 -20.60
CA CYS A 258 -8.05 -2.48 -21.45
C CYS A 258 -6.57 -2.79 -21.23
N GLU A 259 -5.97 -3.27 -22.33
CA GLU A 259 -4.55 -3.24 -22.65
C GLU A 259 -3.94 -1.91 -22.24
N ILE A 260 -2.82 -1.99 -21.52
CA ILE A 260 -2.01 -0.81 -21.21
C ILE A 260 -1.39 -0.34 -22.53
N ASP A 261 -1.84 0.82 -23.04
CA ASP A 261 -1.09 1.55 -24.06
C ASP A 261 0.22 2.08 -23.42
N PRO A 262 1.39 1.56 -23.83
CA PRO A 262 2.66 1.94 -23.24
C PRO A 262 3.02 3.41 -23.49
N TYR A 263 2.40 4.08 -24.47
CA TYR A 263 2.73 5.46 -24.86
C TYR A 263 1.99 6.52 -24.03
N LEU A 264 0.80 6.21 -23.49
CA LEU A 264 0.08 7.12 -22.58
C LEU A 264 0.68 7.11 -21.15
N PHE A 265 1.30 6.00 -20.75
CA PHE A 265 2.09 5.87 -19.52
C PHE A 265 3.32 6.80 -19.51
N LEU A 266 3.86 7.12 -20.69
CA LEU A 266 5.02 8.02 -20.85
C LEU A 266 4.66 9.50 -20.66
N LEU A 267 3.41 9.91 -20.91
CA LEU A 267 3.03 11.33 -20.97
C LEU A 267 2.70 11.92 -19.59
N VAL A 268 2.23 11.10 -18.64
CA VAL A 268 1.97 11.52 -17.24
C VAL A 268 3.23 11.39 -16.36
N VAL A 269 4.23 10.61 -16.80
CA VAL A 269 5.42 10.21 -16.03
C VAL A 269 6.70 10.81 -16.64
N PHE A 270 6.69 12.09 -17.00
CA PHE A 270 7.84 12.75 -17.63
C PHE A 270 9.02 13.05 -16.68
N PHE A 271 9.03 12.54 -15.44
CA PHE A 271 10.16 12.73 -14.50
C PHE A 271 10.76 11.47 -13.84
N SER A 272 10.31 10.24 -14.14
CA SER A 272 10.91 9.08 -13.44
C SER A 272 10.71 7.68 -14.03
N ALA A 273 10.62 7.51 -15.36
CA ALA A 273 10.38 6.19 -15.95
C ALA A 273 11.48 5.13 -15.65
N HIS A 274 12.75 5.52 -15.53
CA HIS A 274 13.84 4.60 -15.17
C HIS A 274 13.86 4.28 -13.67
N LEU A 275 13.59 5.26 -12.82
CA LEU A 275 13.62 5.11 -11.37
C LEU A 275 12.36 4.43 -10.82
N ILE A 276 11.20 4.56 -11.48
CA ILE A 276 9.97 3.84 -11.09
C ILE A 276 10.06 2.35 -11.44
N ARG A 277 10.73 1.98 -12.55
CA ARG A 277 11.04 0.58 -12.82
C ARG A 277 11.99 0.01 -11.75
N ILE A 278 13.00 0.79 -11.34
CA ILE A 278 13.88 0.46 -10.22
C ILE A 278 13.09 0.43 -8.88
N PHE A 279 12.10 1.30 -8.69
CA PHE A 279 11.23 1.37 -7.51
C PHE A 279 10.27 0.18 -7.41
N CYS A 280 9.62 -0.21 -8.51
CA CYS A 280 8.88 -1.46 -8.59
C CYS A 280 9.82 -2.66 -8.36
N PHE A 281 11.07 -2.60 -8.81
CA PHE A 281 12.06 -3.67 -8.57
C PHE A 281 12.57 -3.72 -7.11
N LEU A 282 12.71 -2.56 -6.44
CA LEU A 282 13.22 -2.44 -5.07
C LEU A 282 12.12 -2.58 -4.01
N CYS A 283 10.90 -2.11 -4.27
CA CYS A 283 9.75 -2.24 -3.37
C CYS A 283 8.94 -3.53 -3.62
N CYS A 284 8.96 -4.09 -4.83
CA CYS A 284 8.34 -5.38 -5.15
C CYS A 284 9.41 -6.43 -5.44
N PHE A 285 10.12 -6.87 -4.41
CA PHE A 285 10.79 -8.17 -4.43
C PHE A 285 9.73 -9.29 -4.36
N LEU A 286 8.98 -9.51 -5.45
CA LEU A 286 8.36 -10.79 -5.77
C LEU A 286 8.37 -11.02 -7.28
N PRO A 287 8.58 -12.27 -7.71
CA PRO A 287 8.90 -12.61 -9.08
C PRO A 287 7.71 -12.34 -10.00
N ARG A 288 8.03 -11.94 -11.24
CA ARG A 288 7.20 -12.03 -12.45
C ARG A 288 6.07 -13.06 -12.32
N GLN A 289 4.89 -12.63 -11.92
CA GLN A 289 3.65 -13.36 -12.17
C GLN A 289 2.71 -12.41 -12.88
N LEU A 290 3.00 -12.25 -14.17
CA LEU A 290 2.05 -12.01 -15.25
C LEU A 290 1.21 -10.72 -15.11
N TYR A 291 1.78 -9.63 -15.63
CA TYR A 291 1.04 -8.75 -16.53
C TYR A 291 0.51 -9.58 -17.70
N VAL A 292 -0.63 -10.25 -17.50
CA VAL A 292 -1.50 -10.80 -18.56
C VAL A 292 -2.92 -10.69 -18.05
N VAL A 293 -3.54 -9.56 -18.39
CA VAL A 293 -4.89 -9.57 -18.96
C VAL A 293 -4.72 -9.07 -20.38
#